data_AF-A0A962SII1-F1
#
_entry.id   AF-A0A962SII1-F1
#
_cell.length_a   1.000
_cell.length_b   1.000
_cell.length_c   1.000
_cell.angle_alpha   90.00
_cell.angle_beta   90.00
_cell.angle_gamma   90.00
#
_symmetry.space_group_name_H-M   'P 1'
#
loop_
_entity.id
_entity.type
_entity.pdbx_description
1 polymer ?
#
loop_
_entity_poly.entity_id
_entity_poly.type
_entity_poly.pdbx_seq_one_letter_code
_entity_poly.pdbx_strand_id
1 'polypeptide(L)'
;VRDHLDSGAPVRAMALSDEDRQGLYDLHLLTIKPTLYVANVAEDGFAENRALDAVRSLAEAEGSSVVPVCAAIEAEIVQLEPEERDEFLAEIGQTEPGLNRVVRAGYKLLGLETYFTAGPKEVRAWTIPVGATAPQAAGVIHTDFQRGFIRAEVIAYQDFVDLGGEQGAKEAGKLRLEGKDYVVRDGDVIHFRFNV
;
A
#
# COMPACT_ATOMS: atom_id res chain seq x y z
N VAL A 1 24.52 10.15 -13.86
CA VAL A 1 23.66 10.95 -12.95
C VAL A 1 23.80 12.45 -13.22
N ARG A 2 24.98 13.06 -13.06
CA ARG A 2 25.20 14.50 -13.34
C ARG A 2 24.62 14.93 -14.70
N ASP A 3 25.06 14.28 -15.78
CA ASP A 3 24.64 14.66 -17.13
C ASP A 3 23.11 14.50 -17.37
N HIS A 4 22.44 13.61 -16.63
CA HIS A 4 20.97 13.43 -16.66
C HIS A 4 20.25 14.55 -15.90
N LEU A 5 20.81 14.98 -14.77
CA LEU A 5 20.31 16.13 -14.02
C LEU A 5 20.50 17.43 -14.82
N ASP A 6 21.62 17.57 -15.55
CA ASP A 6 21.90 18.74 -16.40
C ASP A 6 20.90 18.89 -17.56
N SER A 7 20.24 17.80 -17.99
CA SER A 7 19.14 17.85 -18.96
C SER A 7 17.78 18.21 -18.33
N GLY A 8 17.71 18.43 -17.02
CA GLY A 8 16.48 18.71 -16.28
C GLY A 8 15.65 17.48 -15.94
N ALA A 9 16.14 16.26 -16.22
CA ALA A 9 15.40 15.03 -15.97
C ALA A 9 15.66 14.50 -14.54
N PRO A 10 14.64 13.95 -13.85
CA PRO A 10 14.81 13.46 -12.49
C PRO A 10 15.52 12.10 -12.48
N VAL A 11 16.29 11.83 -11.41
CA VAL A 11 17.03 10.56 -11.27
C VAL A 11 16.10 9.35 -11.22
N ARG A 12 14.87 9.48 -10.72
CA ARG A 12 13.87 8.39 -10.72
C ARG A 12 13.51 7.89 -12.12
N ALA A 13 13.66 8.72 -13.15
CA ALA A 13 13.44 8.35 -14.55
C ALA A 13 14.61 7.54 -15.15
N MET A 14 15.73 7.42 -14.43
CA MET A 14 16.85 6.58 -14.84
C MET A 14 16.54 5.11 -14.50
N ALA A 15 16.85 4.21 -15.44
CA ALA A 15 16.81 2.76 -15.20
C ALA A 15 18.04 2.30 -14.39
N LEU A 16 18.10 2.71 -13.11
CA LEU A 16 19.17 2.34 -12.18
C LEU A 16 18.97 0.92 -11.64
N SER A 17 20.05 0.15 -11.55
CA SER A 17 20.07 -1.11 -10.81
C SER A 17 19.97 -0.88 -9.29
N ASP A 18 19.67 -1.93 -8.52
CA ASP A 18 19.64 -1.83 -7.06
C ASP A 18 21.02 -1.45 -6.48
N GLU A 19 22.10 -1.93 -7.10
CA GLU A 19 23.48 -1.58 -6.72
C GLU A 19 23.75 -0.08 -6.96
N ASP A 20 23.35 0.45 -8.13
CA ASP A 20 23.50 1.87 -8.44
C ASP A 20 22.66 2.74 -7.49
N ARG A 21 21.43 2.32 -7.18
CA ARG A 21 20.55 3.01 -6.23
C ARG A 21 21.18 3.04 -4.84
N GLN A 22 21.76 1.93 -4.40
CA GLN A 22 22.45 1.86 -3.11
C GLN A 22 23.68 2.77 -3.08
N GLY A 23 24.45 2.82 -4.16
CA GLY A 23 25.60 3.73 -4.29
C GLY A 23 25.23 5.22 -4.24
N LEU A 24 23.98 5.58 -4.52
CA LEU A 24 23.47 6.95 -4.46
C LEU A 24 22.76 7.28 -3.14
N TYR A 25 22.56 6.31 -2.25
CA TYR A 25 21.72 6.47 -1.06
C TYR A 25 22.15 7.64 -0.16
N ASP A 26 23.45 7.75 0.10
CA ASP A 26 24.04 8.77 0.98
C ASP A 26 23.98 10.19 0.42
N LEU A 27 23.69 10.34 -0.88
CA LEU A 27 23.50 11.65 -1.50
C LEU A 27 22.12 12.25 -1.20
N HIS A 28 21.17 11.42 -0.75
CA HIS A 28 19.80 11.83 -0.43
C HIS A 28 19.13 12.72 -1.48
N LEU A 29 19.38 12.42 -2.77
CA LEU A 29 18.89 13.21 -3.89
C LEU A 29 17.36 13.39 -3.81
N LEU A 30 16.86 14.60 -4.01
CA LEU A 30 15.41 14.85 -4.01
C LEU A 30 14.73 14.15 -5.19
N THR A 31 15.40 14.09 -6.34
CA THR A 31 14.85 13.61 -7.62
C THR A 31 14.87 12.08 -7.77
N ILE A 32 15.46 11.34 -6.83
CA ILE A 32 15.46 9.86 -6.82
C ILE A 32 14.28 9.26 -6.04
N LYS A 33 13.61 10.05 -5.20
CA LYS A 33 12.48 9.58 -4.40
C LYS A 33 11.40 8.97 -5.33
N PRO A 34 10.53 8.08 -4.87
CA PRO A 34 9.31 7.77 -5.61
C PRO A 34 8.37 8.99 -5.64
N THR A 35 7.62 9.21 -6.73
CA THR A 35 6.59 10.28 -6.82
C THR A 35 5.25 9.73 -7.29
N LEU A 36 4.19 10.32 -6.74
CA LEU A 36 2.80 10.15 -7.15
C LEU A 36 2.25 11.51 -7.61
N TYR A 37 1.63 11.56 -8.78
CA TYR A 37 0.90 12.72 -9.26
C TYR A 37 -0.55 12.61 -8.80
N VAL A 38 -1.01 13.58 -8.02
CA VAL A 38 -2.43 13.73 -7.68
C VAL A 38 -3.01 14.75 -8.66
N ALA A 39 -3.72 14.26 -9.67
CA ALA A 39 -4.27 15.07 -10.73
C ALA A 39 -5.65 15.59 -10.31
N ASN A 40 -5.72 16.85 -9.88
CA ASN A 40 -6.99 17.47 -9.53
C ASN A 40 -7.78 17.82 -10.80
N VAL A 41 -8.99 17.27 -10.95
CA VAL A 41 -9.87 17.46 -12.09
C VAL A 41 -11.23 18.00 -11.66
N ALA A 42 -12.00 18.52 -12.62
CA ALA A 42 -13.42 18.81 -12.42
C ALA A 42 -14.23 17.50 -12.28
N GLU A 43 -15.48 17.61 -11.87
CA GLU A 43 -16.38 16.47 -11.62
C GLU A 43 -16.58 15.57 -12.85
N ASP A 44 -16.66 16.18 -14.04
CA ASP A 44 -16.75 15.52 -15.35
C ASP A 44 -15.38 15.27 -15.99
N GLY A 45 -14.29 15.68 -15.32
CA GLY A 45 -12.94 15.72 -15.88
C GLY A 45 -12.16 14.41 -15.81
N PHE A 46 -12.79 13.30 -15.45
CA PHE A 46 -12.15 11.98 -15.33
C PHE A 46 -11.94 11.27 -16.69
N ALA A 47 -12.74 11.63 -17.69
CA ALA A 47 -12.68 11.11 -19.05
C ALA A 47 -12.49 12.26 -20.06
N GLU A 48 -11.95 11.93 -21.25
CA GLU A 48 -11.79 12.89 -22.36
C GLU A 48 -11.06 14.20 -21.99
N ASN A 49 -10.17 14.14 -21.00
CA ASN A 49 -9.47 15.30 -20.46
C ASN A 49 -8.01 15.33 -20.93
N ARG A 50 -7.73 16.20 -21.91
CA ARG A 50 -6.39 16.37 -22.49
C ARG A 50 -5.30 16.74 -21.48
N ALA A 51 -5.65 17.48 -20.43
CA ALA A 51 -4.68 17.84 -19.38
C ALA A 51 -4.34 16.63 -18.51
N LEU A 52 -5.35 15.81 -18.17
CA LEU A 52 -5.14 14.55 -17.45
C LEU A 52 -4.28 13.57 -18.26
N ASP A 53 -4.54 13.47 -19.57
CA ASP A 53 -3.74 12.62 -20.47
C ASP A 53 -2.29 13.09 -20.55
N ALA A 54 -2.04 14.40 -20.62
CA ALA A 54 -0.68 14.96 -20.59
C ALA A 54 0.06 14.64 -19.28
N VAL A 55 -0.63 14.71 -18.13
CA VAL A 55 -0.05 14.33 -16.82
C VAL A 55 0.27 12.84 -16.77
N ARG A 56 -0.60 11.98 -17.32
CA ARG A 56 -0.35 10.53 -17.44
C ARG A 56 0.90 10.24 -18.26
N SER A 57 1.04 10.87 -19.43
CA SER A 57 2.23 10.71 -20.28
C SER A 57 3.51 11.17 -19.59
N LEU A 58 3.47 12.30 -18.87
CA LEU A 58 4.63 12.78 -18.11
C LEU A 58 5.01 11.81 -16.99
N ALA A 59 4.04 11.37 -16.20
CA ALA A 59 4.27 10.46 -15.09
C ALA A 59 4.86 9.12 -15.57
N GLU A 60 4.33 8.57 -16.67
CA GLU A 60 4.84 7.34 -17.28
C GLU A 60 6.30 7.49 -17.74
N ALA A 61 6.65 8.60 -18.38
CA ALA A 61 8.02 8.89 -18.83
C ALA A 61 9.04 8.94 -17.67
N GLU A 62 8.59 9.24 -16.46
CA GLU A 62 9.43 9.32 -15.26
C GLU A 62 9.20 8.14 -14.28
N GLY A 63 8.45 7.10 -14.68
CA GLY A 63 8.18 5.92 -13.85
C GLY A 63 7.32 6.20 -12.61
N SER A 64 6.46 7.22 -12.68
CA SER A 64 5.57 7.65 -11.60
C SER A 64 4.12 7.26 -11.89
N SER A 65 3.31 7.18 -10.83
CA SER A 65 1.87 6.89 -10.94
C SER A 65 1.02 8.16 -10.92
N VAL A 66 -0.21 8.09 -11.44
CA VAL A 66 -1.19 9.18 -11.40
C VAL A 66 -2.48 8.70 -10.73
N VAL A 67 -3.01 9.50 -9.81
CA VAL A 67 -4.35 9.32 -9.24
C VAL A 67 -5.17 10.58 -9.52
N PRO A 68 -6.18 10.49 -10.41
CA PRO A 68 -7.12 11.59 -10.62
C PRO A 68 -8.10 11.69 -9.45
N VAL A 69 -8.32 12.90 -8.96
CA VAL A 69 -9.29 13.22 -7.90
C VAL A 69 -10.02 14.52 -8.23
N CYS A 70 -11.26 14.67 -7.75
CA CYS A 70 -11.93 15.97 -7.78
C CYS A 70 -11.92 16.54 -6.37
N ALA A 71 -11.00 17.47 -6.08
CA ALA A 71 -10.83 18.00 -4.73
C ALA A 71 -12.08 18.72 -4.19
N ALA A 72 -12.92 19.27 -5.08
CA ALA A 72 -14.20 19.87 -4.70
C ALA A 72 -15.16 18.81 -4.14
N ILE A 73 -15.41 17.74 -4.91
CA ILE A 73 -16.21 16.59 -4.47
C ILE A 73 -15.66 16.00 -3.16
N GLU A 74 -14.33 15.80 -3.05
CA GLU A 74 -13.75 15.25 -1.82
C GLU A 74 -13.97 16.16 -0.60
N ALA A 75 -13.95 17.48 -0.79
CA ALA A 75 -14.18 18.43 0.30
C ALA A 75 -15.64 18.41 0.79
N GLU A 76 -16.59 18.15 -0.10
CA GLU A 76 -18.00 17.97 0.24
C GLU A 76 -18.21 16.64 0.99
N ILE A 77 -17.66 15.54 0.48
CA ILE A 77 -17.74 14.20 1.09
C ILE A 77 -17.25 14.20 2.56
N VAL A 78 -16.20 14.97 2.86
CA VAL A 78 -15.62 15.06 4.21
C VAL A 78 -16.56 15.72 5.22
N GLN A 79 -17.49 16.56 4.75
CA GLN A 79 -18.46 17.26 5.60
C GLN A 79 -19.74 16.45 5.85
N LEU A 80 -19.97 15.39 5.07
CA LEU A 80 -21.15 14.54 5.18
C LEU A 80 -21.01 13.53 6.33
N GLU A 81 -22.13 13.30 7.00
CA GLU A 81 -22.27 12.20 7.95
C GLU A 81 -22.19 10.85 7.20
N PRO A 82 -21.86 9.73 7.88
CA PRO A 82 -21.64 8.44 7.22
C PRO A 82 -22.81 7.97 6.34
N GLU A 83 -24.05 8.17 6.78
CA GLU A 83 -25.26 7.74 6.05
C GLU A 83 -25.46 8.57 4.77
N GLU A 84 -25.29 9.89 4.85
CA GLU A 84 -25.42 10.83 3.72
C GLU A 84 -24.28 10.63 2.70
N ARG A 85 -23.10 10.24 3.17
CA ARG A 85 -21.93 9.98 2.33
C ARG A 85 -22.16 8.83 1.37
N ASP A 86 -22.73 7.73 1.84
CA ASP A 86 -22.97 6.55 1.01
C ASP A 86 -24.01 6.84 -0.08
N GLU A 87 -25.05 7.61 0.25
CA GLU A 87 -26.04 8.09 -0.71
C GLU A 87 -25.41 9.00 -1.77
N PHE A 88 -24.62 9.99 -1.36
CA PHE A 88 -23.94 10.92 -2.26
C PHE A 88 -22.95 10.21 -3.21
N LEU A 89 -22.17 9.26 -2.68
CA LEU A 89 -21.25 8.45 -3.49
C LEU A 89 -22.00 7.66 -4.57
N ALA A 90 -23.14 7.06 -4.22
CA ALA A 90 -23.98 6.31 -5.15
C ALA A 90 -24.56 7.22 -6.25
N GLU A 91 -24.97 8.45 -5.92
CA GLU A 91 -25.48 9.43 -6.89
C GLU A 91 -24.44 9.82 -7.95
N ILE A 92 -23.16 9.97 -7.55
CA ILE A 92 -22.06 10.28 -8.47
C ILE A 92 -21.42 9.02 -9.08
N GLY A 93 -21.99 7.84 -8.85
CA GLY A 93 -21.53 6.56 -9.42
C GLY A 93 -20.20 6.06 -8.86
N GLN A 94 -19.84 6.45 -7.63
CA GLN A 94 -18.63 6.00 -6.94
C GLN A 94 -18.99 5.07 -5.78
N THR A 95 -18.12 4.10 -5.50
CA THR A 95 -18.28 3.16 -4.37
C THR A 95 -17.46 3.56 -3.15
N GLU A 96 -16.59 4.56 -3.29
CA GLU A 96 -15.71 5.07 -2.24
C GLU A 96 -15.22 6.48 -2.58
N PRO A 97 -14.77 7.27 -1.57
CA PRO A 97 -14.11 8.55 -1.80
C PRO A 97 -12.82 8.40 -2.62
N GLY A 98 -12.54 9.35 -3.52
CA GLY A 98 -11.30 9.39 -4.29
C GLY A 98 -10.06 9.59 -3.42
N LEU A 99 -10.20 10.21 -2.24
CA LEU A 99 -9.11 10.32 -1.27
C LEU A 99 -8.60 8.94 -0.81
N ASN A 100 -9.45 7.92 -0.73
CA ASN A 100 -9.03 6.55 -0.40
C ASN A 100 -8.07 5.98 -1.46
N ARG A 101 -8.30 6.31 -2.74
CA ARG A 101 -7.41 5.91 -3.84
C ARG A 101 -6.04 6.59 -3.70
N VAL A 102 -6.00 7.85 -3.28
CA VAL A 102 -4.74 8.58 -3.01
C VAL A 102 -3.98 7.94 -1.85
N VAL A 103 -4.67 7.62 -0.76
CA VAL A 103 -4.07 6.95 0.41
C VAL A 103 -3.45 5.60 0.02
N ARG A 104 -4.19 4.74 -0.68
CA ARG A 104 -3.67 3.43 -1.14
C ARG A 104 -2.50 3.57 -2.12
N ALA A 105 -2.57 4.54 -3.03
CA ALA A 105 -1.48 4.80 -3.97
C ALA A 105 -0.22 5.30 -3.24
N GLY A 106 -0.36 6.18 -2.24
CA GLY A 106 0.75 6.64 -1.40
C GLY A 106 1.35 5.51 -0.57
N TYR A 107 0.51 4.62 -0.03
CA TYR A 107 0.94 3.43 0.71
C TYR A 107 1.79 2.51 -0.16
N LYS A 108 1.32 2.22 -1.39
CA LYS A 108 2.08 1.46 -2.39
C LYS A 108 3.36 2.17 -2.83
N LEU A 109 3.32 3.50 -3.00
CA LEU A 109 4.48 4.32 -3.38
C LEU A 109 5.63 4.19 -2.37
N LEU A 110 5.30 4.07 -1.08
CA LEU A 110 6.25 3.88 0.00
C LEU A 110 6.76 2.43 0.12
N GLY A 111 6.29 1.51 -0.74
CA GLY A 111 6.64 0.10 -0.67
C GLY A 111 6.13 -0.55 0.62
N LEU A 112 4.91 -0.22 1.03
CA LEU A 112 4.26 -0.77 2.23
C LEU A 112 3.19 -1.79 1.85
N GLU A 113 3.02 -2.80 2.70
CA GLU A 113 2.00 -3.84 2.65
C GLU A 113 1.32 -3.97 4.03
N THR A 114 0.11 -4.51 4.03
CA THR A 114 -0.68 -4.74 5.25
C THR A 114 -0.78 -6.22 5.55
N TYR A 115 -0.61 -6.61 6.81
CA TYR A 115 -1.06 -7.91 7.31
C TYR A 115 -2.06 -7.71 8.45
N PHE A 116 -2.81 -8.74 8.79
CA PHE A 116 -3.85 -8.68 9.82
C PHE A 116 -3.54 -9.61 11.00
N THR A 117 -3.90 -9.15 12.19
CA THR A 117 -4.19 -10.03 13.32
C THR A 117 -5.69 -10.01 13.55
N ALA A 118 -6.32 -11.19 13.66
CA ALA A 118 -7.75 -11.32 13.88
C ALA A 118 -8.03 -12.23 15.06
N GLY A 119 -8.82 -11.74 16.03
CA GLY A 119 -9.25 -12.50 17.19
C GLY A 119 -10.58 -11.97 17.74
N PRO A 120 -11.13 -12.60 18.79
CA PRO A 120 -12.47 -12.26 19.29
C PRO A 120 -12.56 -10.84 19.91
N LYS A 121 -11.42 -10.26 20.31
CA LYS A 121 -11.37 -8.92 20.93
C LYS A 121 -11.00 -7.82 19.95
N GLU A 122 -10.24 -8.14 18.91
CA GLU A 122 -9.62 -7.14 18.05
C GLU A 122 -9.35 -7.75 16.67
N VAL A 123 -9.61 -6.95 15.64
CA VAL A 123 -9.08 -7.14 14.29
C VAL A 123 -8.25 -5.91 13.98
N ARG A 124 -7.01 -6.11 13.56
CA ARG A 124 -6.08 -5.00 13.34
C ARG A 124 -5.24 -5.19 12.10
N ALA A 125 -5.10 -4.11 11.34
CA ALA A 125 -4.17 -3.96 10.23
C ALA A 125 -2.80 -3.49 10.76
N TRP A 126 -1.74 -4.15 10.30
CA TRP A 126 -0.36 -3.83 10.63
C TRP A 126 0.40 -3.49 9.36
N THR A 127 1.16 -2.39 9.41
CA THR A 127 1.95 -1.90 8.27
C THR A 127 3.38 -2.45 8.33
N ILE A 128 3.84 -3.01 7.22
CA ILE A 128 5.20 -3.52 7.04
C ILE A 128 5.75 -3.06 5.68
N PRO A 129 7.08 -2.96 5.51
CA PRO A 129 7.65 -2.82 4.18
C PRO A 129 7.44 -4.12 3.38
N VAL A 130 7.23 -3.98 2.06
CA VAL A 130 7.19 -5.10 1.11
C VAL A 130 8.45 -5.95 1.29
N GLY A 131 8.28 -7.26 1.37
CA GLY A 131 9.40 -8.19 1.54
C GLY A 131 9.83 -8.42 2.99
N ALA A 132 9.14 -7.83 3.98
CA ALA A 132 9.41 -8.12 5.38
C ALA A 132 9.19 -9.61 5.70
N THR A 133 10.14 -10.17 6.45
CA THR A 133 10.05 -11.54 6.97
C THR A 133 9.08 -11.63 8.14
N ALA A 134 8.57 -12.83 8.43
CA ALA A 134 7.66 -13.06 9.55
C ALA A 134 8.19 -12.54 10.91
N PRO A 135 9.48 -12.70 11.28
CA PRO A 135 10.01 -12.11 12.51
C PRO A 135 10.02 -10.58 12.49
N GLN A 136 10.34 -9.95 11.35
CA GLN A 136 10.30 -8.49 11.21
C GLN A 136 8.88 -7.96 11.33
N ALA A 137 7.90 -8.63 10.71
CA ALA A 137 6.49 -8.31 10.83
C ALA A 137 5.99 -8.43 12.28
N ALA A 138 6.39 -9.49 12.99
CA ALA A 138 6.08 -9.67 14.41
C ALA A 138 6.69 -8.54 15.28
N GLY A 139 7.90 -8.08 14.92
CA GLY A 139 8.58 -6.97 15.58
C GLY A 139 7.82 -5.64 15.55
N VAL A 140 6.96 -5.43 14.54
CA VAL A 140 6.08 -4.25 14.47
C VAL A 140 5.02 -4.26 15.58
N ILE A 141 4.60 -5.44 16.03
CA ILE A 141 3.71 -5.57 17.19
C ILE A 141 4.48 -5.27 18.48
N HIS A 142 5.62 -5.94 18.66
CA HIS A 142 6.50 -5.73 19.80
C HIS A 142 7.90 -6.28 19.51
N THR A 143 8.95 -5.57 19.97
CA THR A 143 10.33 -5.97 19.71
C THR A 143 10.70 -7.35 20.29
N ASP A 144 10.09 -7.76 21.39
CA ASP A 144 10.29 -9.10 21.97
C ASP A 144 9.74 -10.23 21.09
N PHE A 145 8.68 -9.98 20.31
CA PHE A 145 8.15 -11.02 19.40
C PHE A 145 9.17 -11.35 18.31
N GLN A 146 9.91 -10.34 17.83
CA GLN A 146 10.97 -10.56 16.84
C GLN A 146 12.13 -11.34 17.44
N ARG A 147 12.57 -11.02 18.66
CA ARG A 147 13.67 -11.72 19.35
C ARG A 147 13.30 -13.15 19.72
N GLY A 148 12.09 -13.32 20.26
CA GLY A 148 11.55 -14.58 20.73
C GLY A 148 10.81 -15.39 19.65
N PHE A 149 10.86 -14.98 18.38
CA PHE A 149 10.08 -15.59 17.30
C PHE A 149 10.35 -17.09 17.20
N ILE A 150 9.27 -17.89 17.26
CA ILE A 150 9.31 -19.33 17.05
C ILE A 150 8.82 -19.65 15.63
N ARG A 151 7.59 -19.22 15.32
CA ARG A 151 6.92 -19.45 14.02
C ARG A 151 5.70 -18.53 13.87
N ALA A 152 5.20 -18.40 12.64
CA ALA A 152 3.94 -17.72 12.34
C ALA A 152 2.89 -18.74 11.87
N GLU A 153 1.68 -18.65 12.41
CA GLU A 153 0.49 -19.32 11.87
C GLU A 153 -0.15 -18.35 10.86
N VAL A 154 -0.12 -18.70 9.57
CA VAL A 154 -0.47 -17.80 8.46
C VAL A 154 -1.63 -18.39 7.65
N ILE A 155 -2.64 -17.57 7.39
CA ILE A 155 -3.75 -17.85 6.48
C ILE A 155 -3.80 -16.70 5.47
N ALA A 156 -3.91 -17.00 4.17
CA ALA A 156 -4.09 -15.97 3.17
C ALA A 156 -5.47 -15.27 3.34
N TYR A 157 -5.55 -13.96 3.09
CA TYR A 157 -6.79 -13.18 3.24
C TYR A 157 -8.02 -13.88 2.65
N GLN A 158 -7.92 -14.29 1.39
CA GLN A 158 -9.04 -14.89 0.66
C GLN A 158 -9.49 -16.21 1.28
N ASP A 159 -8.54 -17.06 1.69
CA ASP A 159 -8.84 -18.31 2.38
C ASP A 159 -9.52 -18.06 3.74
N PHE A 160 -9.11 -17.00 4.48
CA PHE A 160 -9.73 -16.64 5.75
C PHE A 160 -11.19 -16.21 5.56
N VAL A 161 -11.47 -15.39 4.55
CA VAL A 161 -12.83 -14.90 4.27
C VAL A 161 -13.74 -16.02 3.74
N ASP A 162 -13.28 -16.76 2.73
CA ASP A 162 -14.09 -17.78 2.05
C ASP A 162 -14.43 -18.98 2.95
N LEU A 163 -13.56 -19.29 3.92
CA LEU A 163 -13.71 -20.43 4.81
C LEU A 163 -14.30 -20.05 6.19
N GLY A 164 -14.76 -18.81 6.36
CA GLY A 164 -15.44 -18.39 7.58
C GLY A 164 -14.51 -18.26 8.79
N GLY A 165 -13.25 -17.87 8.57
CA GLY A 165 -12.26 -17.57 9.59
C GLY A 165 -11.27 -18.70 9.89
N GLU A 166 -10.55 -18.56 11.00
CA GLU A 166 -9.40 -19.41 11.34
C GLU A 166 -9.73 -20.90 11.39
N GLN A 167 -10.85 -21.27 12.03
CA GLN A 167 -11.22 -22.67 12.21
C GLN A 167 -11.53 -23.37 10.89
N GLY A 168 -12.32 -22.73 10.01
CA GLY A 168 -12.63 -23.30 8.69
C GLY A 168 -11.40 -23.35 7.78
N ALA A 169 -10.54 -22.31 7.83
CA ALA A 169 -9.26 -22.33 7.12
C ALA A 169 -8.34 -23.46 7.59
N LYS A 170 -8.31 -23.74 8.90
CA LYS A 170 -7.54 -24.83 9.48
C LYS A 170 -8.07 -26.21 9.07
N GLU A 171 -9.38 -26.41 9.11
CA GLU A 171 -10.03 -27.67 8.70
C GLU A 171 -9.81 -27.98 7.21
N ALA A 172 -9.78 -26.94 6.37
CA ALA A 172 -9.45 -27.04 4.95
C ALA A 172 -7.95 -27.14 4.65
N GLY A 173 -7.08 -27.14 5.68
CA GLY A 173 -5.63 -27.23 5.51
C GLY A 173 -4.97 -25.97 4.93
N LYS A 174 -5.62 -24.80 5.01
CA LYS A 174 -5.10 -23.50 4.54
C LYS A 174 -4.27 -22.76 5.58
N LEU A 175 -4.34 -23.15 6.84
CA LEU A 175 -3.45 -22.63 7.88
C LEU A 175 -2.05 -23.24 7.73
N ARG A 176 -1.06 -22.38 7.47
CA ARG A 176 0.35 -22.75 7.31
C ARG A 176 1.15 -22.39 8.56
N LEU A 177 2.15 -23.22 8.86
CA LEU A 177 3.17 -22.90 9.86
C LEU A 177 4.42 -22.43 9.14
N GLU A 178 4.69 -21.14 9.25
CA GLU A 178 5.75 -20.45 8.54
C GLU A 178 6.93 -20.12 9.45
N GLY A 179 8.13 -20.28 8.91
CA GLY A 179 9.40 -20.10 9.61
C GLY A 179 9.92 -18.66 9.55
N LYS A 180 11.19 -18.48 9.95
CA LYS A 180 11.86 -17.18 9.98
C LYS A 180 12.08 -16.57 8.59
N ASP A 181 12.21 -17.41 7.57
CA ASP A 181 12.49 -16.99 6.20
C ASP A 181 11.22 -16.70 5.40
N TYR A 182 10.04 -16.91 6.00
CA TYR A 182 8.78 -16.59 5.32
C TYR A 182 8.66 -15.08 5.11
N VAL A 183 8.48 -14.70 3.85
CA VAL A 183 8.15 -13.32 3.46
C VAL A 183 6.64 -13.16 3.55
N VAL A 184 6.22 -12.26 4.43
CA VAL A 184 4.79 -11.94 4.63
C VAL A 184 4.22 -11.39 3.33
N ARG A 185 2.98 -11.79 3.03
CA ARG A 185 2.23 -11.33 1.85
C ARG A 185 1.15 -10.36 2.28
N ASP A 186 0.86 -9.41 1.38
CA ASP A 186 -0.24 -8.48 1.58
C ASP A 186 -1.55 -9.23 1.87
N GLY A 187 -2.24 -8.80 2.93
CA GLY A 187 -3.47 -9.39 3.43
C GLY A 187 -3.33 -10.64 4.30
N ASP A 188 -2.12 -11.19 4.50
CA ASP A 188 -1.96 -12.37 5.37
C ASP A 188 -2.59 -12.15 6.75
N VAL A 189 -3.37 -13.13 7.23
CA VAL A 189 -3.89 -13.17 8.59
C VAL A 189 -2.95 -14.02 9.42
N ILE A 190 -2.30 -13.41 10.40
CA ILE A 190 -1.16 -14.00 11.10
C ILE A 190 -1.38 -14.06 12.61
N HIS A 191 -1.05 -15.21 13.19
CA HIS A 191 -0.86 -15.38 14.62
C HIS A 191 0.60 -15.78 14.92
N PHE A 192 1.35 -14.93 15.62
CA PHE A 192 2.75 -15.18 15.93
C PHE A 192 2.91 -16.01 17.21
N ARG A 193 3.73 -17.05 17.15
CA ARG A 193 4.17 -17.82 18.32
C ARG A 193 5.58 -17.37 18.67
N PHE A 194 5.77 -16.96 19.93
CA PHE A 194 7.04 -16.47 20.44
C PHE A 194 7.25 -16.98 21.87
N ASN A 195 8.51 -16.98 22.31
CA ASN A 195 8.86 -17.17 23.71
C ASN A 195 9.30 -15.85 24.33
N VAL A 196 8.94 -15.63 25.60
CA VAL A 196 9.40 -14.49 26.41
C VAL A 196 10.57 -14.92 27.27
#